data_AF-A0A1H5NJY8-F1
#
_entry.id   AF-A0A1H5NJY8-F1
#
_cell.length_a   1.000
_cell.length_b   1.000
_cell.length_c   1.000
_cell.angle_alpha   90.00
_cell.angle_beta   90.00
_cell.angle_gamma   90.00
#
_symmetry.space_group_name_H-M   'P 1'
#
loop_
_entity.id
_entity.type
_entity.pdbx_description
1 polymer ?
#
loop_
_entity_poly.entity_id
_entity_poly.type
_entity_poly.pdbx_seq_one_letter_code
_entity_poly.pdbx_strand_id
1 'polypeptide(L)'
;MTDPAEQPAEIVPGPVSEPGEARETLISRGTRASVGTLAPVLRRAVRILRFPAYAVGLVPVLPLLGTAVVAATGDGWERIVLLLLVAAGVAVVVLWWIRIHRYVSAVDDPDALTAEFVQLVDLLEMRDEVLDRLKNLAEKGGLRFFRRLRSLWRVVTIPDYLTGRIEDLGRARWFVPPAVGTTVLRATALLWTAIVSWLVFLLVLGLRLSGGF
;
A
#
# COMPACT_ATOMS: atom_id res chain seq x y z
N MET A 1 -19.19 -20.55 76.52
CA MET A 1 -19.63 -20.86 75.14
C MET A 1 -20.06 -19.53 74.56
N THR A 2 -19.12 -18.83 73.93
CA THR A 2 -19.28 -17.43 73.51
C THR A 2 -19.39 -17.44 71.99
N ASP A 3 -20.48 -16.86 71.52
CA ASP A 3 -20.90 -16.72 70.14
C ASP A 3 -19.85 -15.90 69.34
N PRO A 4 -19.25 -16.42 68.25
CA PRO A 4 -18.32 -15.65 67.44
C PRO A 4 -19.12 -14.70 66.56
N ALA A 5 -19.13 -13.43 66.97
CA ALA A 5 -19.69 -12.31 66.25
C ALA A 5 -19.33 -12.33 64.75
N GLU A 6 -20.36 -12.24 63.91
CA GLU A 6 -20.28 -11.84 62.51
C GLU A 6 -19.43 -10.56 62.37
N GLN A 7 -18.22 -10.69 61.84
CA GLN A 7 -17.49 -9.55 61.30
C GLN A 7 -18.19 -9.13 60.01
N PRO A 8 -18.74 -7.91 59.91
CA PRO A 8 -19.30 -7.42 58.66
C PRO A 8 -18.16 -7.35 57.64
N ALA A 9 -18.35 -8.03 56.52
CA ALA A 9 -17.43 -8.01 55.39
C ALA A 9 -17.13 -6.55 55.02
N GLU A 10 -15.89 -6.13 55.26
CA GLU A 10 -15.35 -4.86 54.79
C GLU A 10 -15.42 -4.89 53.26
N ILE A 11 -16.44 -4.25 52.71
CA ILE A 11 -16.58 -4.03 51.27
C ILE A 11 -15.46 -3.07 50.91
N VAL A 12 -14.29 -3.61 50.57
CA VAL A 12 -13.18 -2.85 49.98
C VAL A 12 -13.74 -2.24 48.69
N PRO A 13 -13.92 -0.90 48.62
CA PRO A 13 -14.35 -0.29 47.38
C PRO A 13 -13.30 -0.61 46.33
N GLY A 14 -13.72 -1.32 45.27
CA GLY A 14 -12.86 -1.59 44.13
C GLY A 14 -12.25 -0.27 43.62
N PRO A 15 -11.03 -0.31 43.03
CA PRO A 15 -10.35 0.89 42.59
C PRO A 15 -11.31 1.72 41.74
N VAL A 16 -11.61 2.93 42.21
CA VAL A 16 -12.43 3.89 41.48
C VAL A 16 -11.63 4.27 40.25
N SER A 17 -11.86 3.57 39.14
CA SER A 17 -11.20 3.84 37.87
C SER A 17 -11.44 5.31 37.53
N GLU A 18 -10.36 6.07 37.41
CA GLU A 18 -10.49 7.49 37.12
C GLU A 18 -11.26 7.66 35.79
N PRO A 19 -12.11 8.69 35.67
CA PRO A 19 -12.92 8.92 34.46
C PRO A 19 -12.09 9.01 33.16
N GLY A 20 -10.77 9.20 33.24
CA GLY A 20 -9.82 9.10 32.13
C GLY A 20 -9.59 7.67 31.62
N GLU A 21 -9.32 6.69 32.48
CA GLU A 21 -9.03 5.29 32.09
C GLU A 21 -10.23 4.62 31.43
N ALA A 22 -11.44 4.87 31.96
CA ALA A 22 -12.67 4.35 31.39
C ALA A 22 -12.91 4.90 29.97
N ARG A 23 -12.51 6.16 29.70
CA ARG A 23 -12.65 6.79 28.39
C ARG A 23 -11.63 6.24 27.38
N GLU A 24 -10.40 6.03 27.80
CA GLU A 24 -9.32 5.49 26.97
C GLU A 24 -9.55 4.04 26.56
N THR A 25 -10.07 3.22 27.49
CA THR A 25 -10.47 1.83 27.20
C THR A 25 -11.69 1.73 26.28
N LEU A 26 -12.62 2.69 26.32
CA LEU A 26 -13.75 2.75 25.38
C LEU A 26 -13.30 3.16 23.97
N ILE A 27 -12.41 4.16 23.86
CA ILE A 27 -11.87 4.61 22.58
C ILE A 27 -11.07 3.49 21.89
N SER A 28 -10.17 2.83 22.61
CA SER A 28 -9.37 1.71 22.07
C SER A 28 -10.24 0.53 21.61
N ARG A 29 -11.33 0.21 22.32
CA ARG A 29 -12.32 -0.79 21.87
C ARG A 29 -13.06 -0.35 20.60
N GLY A 30 -13.49 0.91 20.53
CA GLY A 30 -14.17 1.47 19.36
C GLY A 30 -13.29 1.49 18.10
N THR A 31 -12.02 1.87 18.25
CA THR A 31 -11.02 1.83 17.17
C THR A 31 -10.79 0.41 16.69
N ARG A 32 -10.60 -0.55 17.61
CA ARG A 32 -10.42 -1.97 17.25
C ARG A 32 -11.60 -2.54 16.48
N ALA A 33 -12.83 -2.24 16.90
CA ALA A 33 -14.04 -2.67 16.19
C ALA A 33 -14.15 -2.06 14.77
N SER A 34 -13.83 -0.77 14.64
CA SER A 34 -13.85 -0.06 13.35
C SER A 34 -12.80 -0.61 12.37
N VAL A 35 -11.57 -0.81 12.84
CA VAL A 35 -10.48 -1.39 12.03
C VAL A 35 -10.78 -2.85 11.66
N GLY A 36 -11.30 -3.64 12.60
CA GLY A 36 -11.71 -5.03 12.35
C GLY A 36 -12.77 -5.17 11.26
N THR A 37 -13.66 -4.18 11.13
CA THR A 37 -14.68 -4.14 10.08
C THR A 37 -14.10 -3.76 8.70
N LEU A 38 -13.05 -2.93 8.67
CA LEU A 38 -12.42 -2.46 7.43
C LEU A 38 -11.41 -3.45 6.84
N ALA A 39 -10.71 -4.24 7.68
CA ALA A 39 -9.73 -5.23 7.25
C ALA A 39 -10.25 -6.23 6.18
N PRO A 40 -11.44 -6.86 6.33
CA PRO A 40 -11.96 -7.78 5.30
C PRO A 40 -12.36 -7.06 4.01
N VAL A 41 -12.84 -5.81 4.10
CA VAL A 41 -13.15 -4.99 2.92
C VAL A 41 -11.87 -4.65 2.16
N LEU A 42 -10.82 -4.24 2.88
CA LEU A 42 -9.50 -3.95 2.31
C LEU A 42 -8.91 -5.21 1.65
N ARG A 43 -9.01 -6.37 2.30
CA ARG A 43 -8.62 -7.66 1.72
C ARG A 43 -9.32 -7.95 0.42
N ARG A 44 -10.63 -7.76 0.37
CA ARG A 44 -11.41 -7.99 -0.84
C ARG A 44 -11.01 -7.01 -1.94
N ALA A 45 -10.85 -5.73 -1.61
CA ALA A 45 -10.39 -4.70 -2.54
C ALA A 45 -9.02 -5.04 -3.13
N VAL A 46 -8.03 -5.38 -2.30
CA VAL A 46 -6.68 -5.74 -2.75
C VAL A 46 -6.71 -7.02 -3.60
N ARG A 47 -7.50 -8.03 -3.23
CA ARG A 47 -7.65 -9.27 -4.01
C ARG A 47 -8.34 -9.08 -5.35
N ILE A 48 -9.29 -8.15 -5.46
CA ILE A 48 -9.93 -7.82 -6.74
C ILE A 48 -8.96 -7.02 -7.60
N LEU A 49 -8.29 -6.02 -7.00
CA LEU A 49 -7.41 -5.11 -7.71
C LEU A 49 -6.10 -5.77 -8.16
N ARG A 50 -5.73 -6.93 -7.61
CA ARG A 50 -4.54 -7.68 -8.06
C ARG A 50 -4.63 -8.04 -9.54
N PHE A 51 -5.80 -8.46 -10.03
CA PHE A 51 -5.95 -8.93 -11.40
C PHE A 51 -5.67 -7.84 -12.44
N PRO A 52 -6.33 -6.66 -12.39
CA PRO A 52 -5.98 -5.57 -13.29
C PRO A 52 -4.54 -5.09 -13.09
N ALA A 53 -3.99 -5.13 -11.87
CA ALA A 53 -2.60 -4.73 -11.63
C ALA A 53 -1.58 -5.69 -12.29
N TYR A 54 -1.84 -7.01 -12.28
CA TYR A 54 -1.06 -8.01 -13.02
C TYR A 54 -1.22 -7.83 -14.53
N ALA A 55 -2.44 -7.58 -15.01
CA ALA A 55 -2.72 -7.35 -16.43
C ALA A 55 -1.95 -6.13 -16.98
N VAL A 56 -1.91 -5.02 -16.23
CA VAL A 56 -1.12 -3.83 -16.61
C VAL A 56 0.37 -4.16 -16.68
N GLY A 57 0.88 -5.00 -15.75
CA GLY A 57 2.27 -5.46 -15.77
C GLY A 57 2.62 -6.32 -16.99
N LEU A 58 1.65 -6.98 -17.62
CA LEU A 58 1.86 -7.81 -18.81
C LEU A 58 1.97 -7.00 -20.11
N VAL A 59 1.38 -5.80 -20.17
CA VAL A 59 1.40 -4.94 -21.38
C VAL A 59 2.81 -4.70 -21.94
N PRO A 60 3.83 -4.32 -21.14
CA PRO A 60 5.20 -4.14 -21.64
C PRO A 60 5.92 -5.45 -21.95
N VAL A 61 5.46 -6.61 -21.48
CA VAL A 61 6.18 -7.88 -21.62
C VAL A 61 6.26 -8.31 -23.09
N LEU A 62 5.16 -8.15 -23.82
CA LEU A 62 5.08 -8.55 -25.23
C LEU A 62 6.10 -7.82 -26.12
N PRO A 63 6.16 -6.47 -26.15
CA PRO A 63 7.17 -5.77 -26.96
C PRO A 63 8.59 -5.99 -26.44
N LEU A 64 8.80 -6.19 -25.13
CA LEU A 64 10.13 -6.51 -24.59
C LEU A 64 10.62 -7.87 -25.09
N LEU A 65 9.77 -8.89 -25.10
CA LEU A 65 10.09 -10.20 -25.66
C LEU A 65 10.38 -10.11 -27.16
N GLY A 66 9.55 -9.39 -27.92
CA GLY A 66 9.79 -9.17 -29.34
C GLY A 66 11.14 -8.49 -29.61
N THR A 67 11.44 -7.43 -28.86
CA THR A 67 12.73 -6.72 -28.95
C THR A 67 13.90 -7.62 -28.57
N ALA A 68 13.74 -8.47 -27.56
CA ALA A 68 14.76 -9.44 -27.15
C ALA A 68 15.06 -10.47 -28.24
N VAL A 69 14.03 -10.98 -28.91
CA VAL A 69 14.18 -11.92 -30.04
C VAL A 69 14.92 -11.25 -31.19
N VAL A 70 14.54 -10.03 -31.56
CA VAL A 70 15.26 -9.31 -32.64
C VAL A 70 16.71 -9.07 -32.25
N ALA A 71 16.96 -8.60 -31.02
CA ALA A 71 18.31 -8.38 -30.51
C ALA A 71 19.17 -9.66 -30.50
N ALA A 72 18.57 -10.82 -30.20
CA ALA A 72 19.26 -12.10 -30.20
C ALA A 72 19.69 -12.56 -31.60
N THR A 73 18.99 -12.11 -32.65
CA THR A 73 19.29 -12.44 -34.06
C THR A 73 20.17 -11.41 -34.77
N GLY A 74 20.53 -10.32 -34.09
CA GLY A 74 21.41 -9.29 -34.61
C GLY A 74 22.86 -9.50 -34.19
N ASP A 75 23.79 -8.99 -35.00
CA ASP A 75 25.23 -8.98 -34.70
C ASP A 75 25.73 -7.54 -34.49
N GLY A 76 26.75 -7.37 -33.64
CA GLY A 76 27.39 -6.08 -33.38
C GLY A 76 26.89 -5.34 -32.11
N TRP A 77 27.19 -4.05 -32.04
CA TRP A 77 26.99 -3.22 -30.85
C TRP A 77 25.50 -2.94 -30.56
N GLU A 78 24.66 -2.93 -31.58
CA GLU A 78 23.21 -2.68 -31.47
C GLU A 78 22.51 -3.77 -30.63
N ARG A 79 22.95 -5.03 -30.77
CA ARG A 79 22.50 -6.14 -29.92
C ARG A 79 22.73 -5.83 -28.44
N ILE A 80 23.91 -5.33 -28.08
CA ILE A 80 24.25 -5.01 -26.69
C ILE A 80 23.31 -3.92 -26.17
N VAL A 81 23.10 -2.86 -26.96
CA VAL A 81 22.21 -1.74 -26.58
C VAL A 81 20.76 -2.21 -26.41
N LEU A 82 20.23 -3.01 -27.35
CA LEU A 82 18.88 -3.54 -27.26
C LEU A 82 18.71 -4.48 -26.07
N LEU A 83 19.69 -5.34 -25.79
CA LEU A 83 19.66 -6.23 -24.62
C LEU A 83 19.70 -5.45 -23.31
N LEU A 84 20.51 -4.38 -23.21
CA LEU A 84 20.51 -3.51 -22.04
C LEU A 84 19.17 -2.80 -21.85
N LEU A 85 18.55 -2.33 -22.93
CA LEU A 85 17.24 -1.70 -22.90
C LEU A 85 16.16 -2.69 -22.44
N VAL A 86 16.17 -3.92 -22.98
CA VAL A 86 15.27 -4.99 -22.57
C VAL A 86 15.48 -5.32 -21.10
N ALA A 87 16.72 -5.47 -20.66
CA ALA A 87 17.05 -5.78 -19.26
C ALA A 87 16.52 -4.69 -18.31
N ALA A 88 16.68 -3.42 -18.65
CA ALA A 88 16.13 -2.30 -17.88
C ALA A 88 14.59 -2.35 -17.83
N GLY A 89 13.93 -2.62 -18.97
CA GLY A 89 12.48 -2.77 -19.03
C GLY A 89 11.97 -3.93 -18.18
N VAL A 90 12.62 -5.10 -18.27
CA VAL A 90 12.30 -6.29 -17.46
C VAL A 90 12.47 -5.98 -15.97
N ALA A 91 13.53 -5.28 -15.57
CA ALA A 91 13.74 -4.90 -14.18
C ALA A 91 12.57 -4.07 -13.61
N VAL A 92 12.05 -3.11 -14.38
CA VAL A 92 10.89 -2.30 -13.98
C VAL A 92 9.65 -3.17 -13.79
N VAL A 93 9.38 -4.08 -14.72
CA VAL A 93 8.23 -5.00 -14.67
C VAL A 93 8.34 -5.96 -13.48
N VAL A 94 9.52 -6.52 -13.23
CA VAL A 94 9.77 -7.41 -12.08
C VAL A 94 9.57 -6.66 -10.76
N LEU A 95 10.10 -5.45 -10.62
CA LEU A 95 9.92 -4.61 -9.43
C LEU A 95 8.44 -4.30 -9.17
N TRP A 96 7.64 -4.10 -10.22
CA TRP A 96 6.20 -3.93 -10.12
C TRP A 96 5.50 -5.18 -9.58
N TRP A 97 5.80 -6.37 -10.11
CA TRP A 97 5.20 -7.62 -9.62
C TRP A 97 5.61 -7.99 -8.20
N ILE A 98 6.89 -7.82 -7.84
CA ILE A 98 7.35 -7.98 -6.45
C ILE A 98 6.52 -7.10 -5.53
N ARG A 99 6.23 -5.86 -5.95
CA ARG A 99 5.45 -4.93 -5.16
C ARG A 99 3.99 -5.36 -5.01
N ILE A 100 3.33 -5.79 -6.10
CA ILE A 100 1.96 -6.34 -6.03
C ILE A 100 1.93 -7.55 -5.08
N HIS A 101 2.91 -8.44 -5.19
CA HIS A 101 2.97 -9.64 -4.35
C HIS A 101 3.09 -9.29 -2.86
N ARG A 102 3.90 -8.28 -2.53
CA ARG A 102 4.02 -7.77 -1.15
C ARG A 102 2.70 -7.18 -0.63
N TYR A 103 1.95 -6.44 -1.45
CA TYR A 103 0.62 -5.96 -1.08
C TYR A 103 -0.38 -7.09 -0.83
N VAL A 104 -0.37 -8.12 -1.68
CA VAL A 104 -1.26 -9.28 -1.49
C VAL A 104 -0.89 -10.04 -0.22
N SER A 105 0.40 -10.31 -0.02
CA SER A 105 0.91 -11.03 1.16
C SER A 105 0.63 -10.28 2.46
N ALA A 106 0.69 -8.95 2.44
CA ALA A 106 0.39 -8.13 3.61
C ALA A 106 -1.06 -8.31 4.10
N VAL A 107 -1.99 -8.67 3.22
CA VAL A 107 -3.42 -8.76 3.51
C VAL A 107 -3.92 -10.21 3.61
N ASP A 108 -3.04 -11.19 3.51
CA ASP A 108 -3.43 -12.59 3.66
C ASP A 108 -3.73 -12.98 5.12
N ASP A 109 -3.22 -12.22 6.10
CA ASP A 109 -3.54 -12.36 7.54
C ASP A 109 -4.29 -11.11 8.04
N PRO A 110 -5.63 -11.15 8.04
CA PRO A 110 -6.44 -9.99 8.41
C PRO A 110 -6.30 -9.62 9.89
N ASP A 111 -6.05 -10.59 10.77
CA ASP A 111 -5.98 -10.35 12.22
C ASP A 111 -4.68 -9.64 12.60
N ALA A 112 -3.55 -10.08 12.05
CA ALA A 112 -2.27 -9.38 12.19
C ALA A 112 -2.33 -7.97 11.57
N LEU A 113 -3.00 -7.83 10.42
CA LEU A 113 -3.18 -6.52 9.77
C LEU A 113 -4.01 -5.56 10.64
N THR A 114 -5.10 -6.05 11.24
CA THR A 114 -5.92 -5.26 12.17
C THR A 114 -5.11 -4.82 13.39
N ALA A 115 -4.28 -5.70 13.96
CA ALA A 115 -3.42 -5.35 15.10
C ALA A 115 -2.41 -4.26 14.75
N GLU A 116 -1.74 -4.36 13.59
CA GLU A 116 -0.80 -3.34 13.13
C GLU A 116 -1.49 -2.02 12.77
N PHE A 117 -2.72 -2.04 12.24
CA PHE A 117 -3.50 -0.82 12.01
C PHE A 117 -3.94 -0.13 13.30
N VAL A 118 -4.30 -0.88 14.34
CA VAL A 118 -4.58 -0.30 15.66
C VAL A 118 -3.34 0.39 16.20
N GLN A 119 -2.18 -0.26 16.13
CA GLN A 119 -0.90 0.35 16.51
C GLN A 119 -0.58 1.59 15.68
N LEU A 120 -0.87 1.58 14.37
CA LEU A 120 -0.68 2.74 13.49
C LEU A 120 -1.59 3.91 13.90
N VAL A 121 -2.86 3.64 14.23
CA VAL A 121 -3.81 4.68 14.69
C VAL A 121 -3.36 5.28 16.02
N ASP A 122 -2.90 4.44 16.95
CA ASP A 122 -2.34 4.88 18.23
C ASP A 122 -1.06 5.70 18.03
N LEU A 123 -0.14 5.25 17.16
CA LEU A 123 1.13 5.94 16.82
C LEU A 123 0.93 7.29 16.15
N LEU A 124 -0.12 7.41 15.34
CA LEU A 124 -0.38 8.64 14.63
C LEU A 124 -0.88 9.73 15.58
N GLU A 125 -1.32 9.42 16.81
CA GLU A 125 -2.01 10.33 17.75
C GLU A 125 -2.87 11.33 16.97
N MET A 126 -3.49 10.87 15.88
CA MET A 126 -4.12 11.73 14.90
C MET A 126 -5.47 12.05 15.49
N ARG A 127 -5.44 13.04 16.40
CA ARG A 127 -6.57 13.72 17.02
C ARG A 127 -7.69 13.83 16.01
N ASP A 128 -8.90 13.70 16.54
CA ASP A 128 -10.22 13.75 15.90
C ASP A 128 -10.29 14.61 14.63
N GLU A 129 -9.53 15.71 14.53
CA GLU A 129 -9.37 16.54 13.34
C GLU A 129 -9.05 15.82 12.02
N VAL A 130 -8.19 14.80 11.99
CA VAL A 130 -7.88 14.09 10.71
C VAL A 130 -9.00 13.12 10.35
N LEU A 131 -9.56 12.43 11.34
CA LEU A 131 -10.70 11.55 11.18
C LEU A 131 -11.98 12.32 10.82
N ASP A 132 -12.20 13.49 11.40
CA ASP A 132 -13.30 14.41 11.06
C ASP A 132 -13.11 15.00 9.67
N ARG A 133 -11.87 15.31 9.26
CA ARG A 133 -11.59 15.72 7.88
C ARG A 133 -11.86 14.57 6.89
N LEU A 134 -11.53 13.34 7.24
CA LEU A 134 -11.81 12.15 6.42
C LEU A 134 -13.31 11.83 6.36
N LYS A 135 -14.03 11.93 7.49
CA LYS A 135 -15.48 11.71 7.61
C LYS A 135 -16.27 12.77 6.83
N ASN A 136 -15.93 14.05 6.97
CA ASN A 136 -16.49 15.15 6.18
C ASN A 136 -16.22 15.01 4.66
N LEU A 137 -15.17 14.27 4.29
CA LEU A 137 -14.83 14.01 2.90
C LEU A 137 -15.60 12.80 2.33
N ALA A 138 -15.82 11.77 3.16
CA ALA A 138 -16.59 10.58 2.80
C ALA A 138 -18.09 10.89 2.61
N GLU A 139 -18.65 11.81 3.40
CA GLU A 139 -20.06 12.24 3.28
C GLU A 139 -20.36 13.03 2.00
N LYS A 140 -19.35 13.55 1.29
CA LYS A 140 -19.51 14.41 0.10
C LYS A 140 -19.06 13.76 -1.22
N GLY A 141 -19.33 12.47 -1.38
CA GLY A 141 -18.84 11.62 -2.47
C GLY A 141 -18.86 12.20 -3.89
N GLY A 142 -17.84 11.84 -4.69
CA GLY A 142 -17.76 12.15 -6.13
C GLY A 142 -16.34 12.38 -6.66
N LEU A 143 -16.19 12.68 -7.95
CA LEU A 143 -14.90 12.99 -8.62
C LEU A 143 -14.07 14.11 -7.95
N ARG A 144 -14.71 14.97 -7.15
CA ARG A 144 -14.06 16.05 -6.38
C ARG A 144 -13.33 15.52 -5.15
N PHE A 145 -13.74 14.36 -4.62
CA PHE A 145 -13.05 13.61 -3.56
C PHE A 145 -11.62 13.30 -3.98
N PHE A 146 -11.42 12.68 -5.14
CA PHE A 146 -10.09 12.29 -5.64
C PHE A 146 -9.15 13.49 -5.86
N ARG A 147 -9.67 14.63 -6.36
CA ARG A 147 -8.86 15.87 -6.51
C ARG A 147 -8.43 16.46 -5.17
N ARG A 148 -9.30 16.47 -4.16
CA ARG A 148 -8.98 16.97 -2.80
C ARG A 148 -8.15 15.99 -1.99
N LEU A 149 -8.36 14.70 -2.19
CA LEU A 149 -7.48 13.66 -1.67
C LEU A 149 -6.07 13.93 -2.22
N ARG A 150 -5.91 14.08 -3.54
CA ARG A 150 -4.60 14.41 -4.12
C ARG A 150 -3.98 15.73 -3.58
N SER A 151 -4.78 16.73 -3.22
CA SER A 151 -4.25 17.97 -2.61
C SER A 151 -3.86 17.80 -1.14
N LEU A 152 -4.62 17.06 -0.34
CA LEU A 152 -4.26 16.71 1.05
C LEU A 152 -3.01 15.83 1.07
N TRP A 153 -2.90 14.90 0.12
CA TRP A 153 -1.73 14.06 -0.07
C TRP A 153 -0.46 14.83 -0.44
N ARG A 154 -0.59 16.07 -0.91
CA ARG A 154 0.55 16.98 -1.16
C ARG A 154 0.99 17.75 0.08
N VAL A 155 0.19 17.70 1.16
CA VAL A 155 0.37 18.44 2.43
C VAL A 155 0.65 17.49 3.61
N VAL A 156 0.32 16.20 3.50
CA VAL A 156 0.73 15.17 4.48
C VAL A 156 2.21 14.85 4.27
N THR A 157 3.08 15.78 4.68
CA THR A 157 4.49 15.50 4.94
C THR A 157 4.53 14.81 6.29
N ILE A 158 4.61 13.48 6.31
CA ILE A 158 4.83 12.75 7.55
C ILE A 158 6.21 13.16 8.07
N PRO A 159 6.32 13.72 9.28
CA PRO A 159 7.62 14.07 9.86
C PRO A 159 8.56 12.86 9.87
N ASP A 160 9.85 13.05 9.55
CA ASP A 160 10.83 11.96 9.42
C ASP A 160 10.93 11.06 10.65
N TYR A 161 10.65 11.60 11.84
CA TYR A 161 10.66 10.83 13.10
C TYR A 161 9.50 9.81 13.22
N LEU A 162 8.37 10.03 12.52
CA LEU A 162 7.27 9.06 12.45
C LEU A 162 7.53 8.02 11.36
N THR A 163 8.27 8.36 10.31
CA THR A 163 8.61 7.44 9.22
C THR A 163 9.36 6.22 9.72
N GLY A 164 10.33 6.38 10.64
CA GLY A 164 11.05 5.24 11.24
C GLY A 164 10.14 4.27 12.00
N ARG A 165 9.20 4.77 12.80
CA ARG A 165 8.24 3.91 13.53
C ARG A 165 7.19 3.26 12.62
N ILE A 166 6.87 3.88 11.49
CA ILE A 166 6.00 3.30 10.47
C ILE A 166 6.74 2.18 9.72
N GLU A 167 8.05 2.29 9.52
CA GLU A 167 8.86 1.25 8.86
C GLU A 167 8.95 -0.05 9.65
N ASP A 168 8.84 0.04 10.98
CA ASP A 168 8.78 -1.10 11.91
C ASP A 168 7.47 -1.91 11.77
N LEU A 169 6.41 -1.31 11.23
CA LEU A 169 5.14 -1.98 10.97
C LEU A 169 5.24 -2.83 9.70
N GLY A 170 5.41 -4.14 9.83
CA GLY A 170 5.70 -5.03 8.71
C GLY A 170 4.69 -5.00 7.56
N ARG A 171 3.39 -5.04 7.86
CA ARG A 171 2.27 -5.13 6.90
C ARG A 171 1.56 -3.79 6.72
N ALA A 172 1.31 -3.04 7.80
CA ALA A 172 0.59 -1.78 7.73
C ALA A 172 1.35 -0.71 6.93
N ARG A 173 2.71 -0.71 6.96
CA ARG A 173 3.55 0.25 6.23
C ARG A 173 3.21 0.41 4.76
N TRP A 174 2.73 -0.66 4.11
CA TRP A 174 2.43 -0.62 2.68
C TRP A 174 1.23 0.28 2.36
N PHE A 175 0.33 0.49 3.33
CA PHE A 175 -0.86 1.32 3.19
C PHE A 175 -0.65 2.77 3.63
N VAL A 176 0.53 3.11 4.16
CA VAL A 176 0.85 4.44 4.69
C VAL A 176 1.41 5.33 3.57
N PRO A 177 1.12 6.66 3.58
CA PRO A 177 1.43 7.56 2.48
C PRO A 177 2.82 7.50 1.80
N PRO A 178 3.96 7.38 2.51
CA PRO A 178 5.29 7.30 1.87
C PRO A 178 5.41 6.10 0.92
N ALA A 179 4.77 4.97 1.26
CA ALA A 179 4.73 3.79 0.41
C ALA A 179 3.84 3.97 -0.83
N VAL A 180 2.81 4.82 -0.76
CA VAL A 180 1.94 5.13 -1.90
C VAL A 180 2.64 6.02 -2.92
N GLY A 181 3.44 7.00 -2.47
CA GLY A 181 4.24 7.85 -3.37
C GLY A 181 5.18 7.05 -4.27
N THR A 182 5.93 6.10 -3.68
CA THR A 182 6.80 5.19 -4.44
C THR A 182 6.02 4.26 -5.38
N THR A 183 4.76 3.94 -5.05
CA THR A 183 3.88 3.15 -5.92
C THR A 183 3.43 3.95 -7.13
N VAL A 184 3.08 5.23 -6.98
CA VAL A 184 2.75 6.12 -8.11
C VAL A 184 3.95 6.30 -9.03
N LEU A 185 5.14 6.51 -8.47
CA LEU A 185 6.37 6.64 -9.25
C LEU A 185 6.64 5.36 -10.08
N ARG A 186 6.53 4.18 -9.45
CA ARG A 186 6.68 2.89 -10.16
C ARG A 186 5.59 2.65 -11.19
N ALA A 187 4.34 3.00 -10.91
CA ALA A 187 3.26 2.90 -11.88
C ALA A 187 3.52 3.82 -13.09
N THR A 188 4.05 5.01 -12.85
CA THR A 188 4.44 5.97 -13.90
C THR A 188 5.61 5.43 -14.72
N ALA A 189 6.61 4.86 -14.07
CA ALA A 189 7.73 4.20 -14.73
C ALA A 189 7.24 3.04 -15.61
N LEU A 190 6.38 2.17 -15.08
CA LEU A 190 5.79 1.05 -15.82
C LEU A 190 4.99 1.52 -17.04
N LEU A 191 4.20 2.59 -16.90
CA LEU A 191 3.45 3.19 -18.00
C LEU A 191 4.39 3.66 -19.11
N TRP A 192 5.45 4.39 -18.75
CA TRP A 192 6.46 4.83 -19.72
C TRP A 192 7.23 3.65 -20.33
N THR A 193 7.60 2.64 -19.55
CA THR A 193 8.21 1.41 -20.07
C THR A 193 7.32 0.73 -21.09
N ALA A 194 6.00 0.66 -20.86
CA ALA A 194 5.06 0.13 -21.83
C ALA A 194 5.05 0.95 -23.14
N ILE A 195 4.95 2.28 -23.06
CA ILE A 195 4.94 3.14 -24.25
C ILE A 195 6.25 3.02 -25.02
N VAL A 196 7.40 3.16 -24.33
CA VAL A 196 8.73 3.15 -24.97
C VAL A 196 9.05 1.78 -25.56
N SER A 197 8.75 0.68 -24.85
CA SER A 197 9.01 -0.66 -25.37
C SER A 197 8.24 -0.94 -26.65
N TRP A 198 6.97 -0.52 -26.74
CA TRP A 198 6.20 -0.64 -27.98
C TRP A 198 6.79 0.17 -29.12
N LEU A 199 7.17 1.43 -28.88
CA LEU A 199 7.78 2.28 -29.91
C LEU A 199 9.10 1.69 -30.41
N VAL A 200 9.97 1.26 -29.50
CA VAL A 200 11.25 0.64 -29.84
C VAL A 200 11.03 -0.66 -30.59
N PHE A 201 10.13 -1.52 -30.12
CA PHE A 201 9.82 -2.78 -30.78
C PHE A 201 9.35 -2.56 -32.23
N LEU A 202 8.38 -1.65 -32.44
CA LEU A 202 7.86 -1.35 -33.77
C LEU A 202 8.93 -0.75 -34.70
N LEU A 203 9.78 0.13 -34.16
CA LEU A 203 10.88 0.75 -34.91
C LEU A 203 11.92 -0.30 -35.34
N VAL A 204 12.37 -1.12 -34.39
CA VAL A 204 13.37 -2.17 -34.63
C VAL A 204 12.82 -3.24 -35.58
N LEU A 205 11.56 -3.63 -35.40
CA LEU A 205 10.87 -4.56 -36.30
C LEU A 205 10.77 -3.99 -37.72
N GLY A 206 10.40 -2.70 -37.86
CA GLY A 206 10.33 -2.03 -39.15
C GLY A 206 11.67 -1.95 -39.87
N LEU A 207 12.75 -1.64 -39.14
CA LEU A 207 14.12 -1.65 -39.69
C LEU A 207 14.53 -3.05 -40.16
N ARG A 208 14.28 -4.07 -39.33
CA ARG A 208 14.60 -5.46 -39.68
C ARG A 208 13.87 -5.92 -40.94
N LEU A 209 12.61 -5.53 -41.10
CA LEU A 209 11.81 -5.86 -42.29
C LEU A 209 12.24 -5.09 -43.55
N SER A 210 12.84 -3.90 -43.41
CA SER A 210 13.35 -3.13 -44.55
C SER A 210 14.78 -3.51 -44.97
N GLY A 211 15.37 -4.52 -44.34
CA GLY A 211 16.77 -4.92 -44.56
C GLY A 211 17.78 -4.02 -43.87
N GLY A 212 17.31 -3.12 -42.99
CA GLY A 212 18.16 -2.43 -42.04
C GLY A 212 18.56 -3.40 -40.93
N PHE A 213 19.81 -3.86 -41.01
CA PHE A 213 20.47 -4.76 -40.06
C PHE A 213 19.97 -6.20 -40.08
#